data_AF-A0A3N0ELU0-F1
#
_entry.id   AF-A0A3N0ELU0-F1
#
_cell.length_a   1.000
_cell.length_b   1.000
_cell.length_c   1.000
_cell.angle_alpha   90.00
_cell.angle_beta   90.00
_cell.angle_gamma   90.00
#
_symmetry.space_group_name_H-M   'P 1'
#
loop_
_entity.id
_entity.type
_entity.pdbx_description
1 polymer ?
#
loop_
_entity_poly.entity_id
_entity_poly.type
_entity_poly.pdbx_seq_one_letter_code
_entity_poly.pdbx_strand_id
1 'polypeptide(L)'
;MKFSGKLKATLMCFLMVGTAAFAQTAEQKKVDVSDDELGKIAAAFQGVQEVNVKAQQEMVKTVEENGFEIDRFNELYQASQSPEKEADASTDEKEKFGVVMNKMQEMQSGFQKQMEDAITNEGISLDRYQEVAMALQTDTELQQRLQALLAQQQ
;
A
#
# COMPACT_ATOMS: atom_id res chain seq x y z
N MET A 1 37.12 5.19 52.58
CA MET A 1 36.90 3.78 52.18
C MET A 1 37.37 3.59 50.74
N LYS A 2 37.96 2.43 50.46
CA LYS A 2 38.87 2.13 49.34
C LYS A 2 38.12 1.91 48.03
N PHE A 3 38.67 2.43 46.93
CA PHE A 3 38.34 2.05 45.55
C PHE A 3 38.85 0.63 45.25
N SER A 4 37.93 -0.25 44.84
CA SER A 4 38.15 -1.55 44.20
C SER A 4 36.84 -1.85 43.46
N GLY A 5 36.71 -2.15 42.17
CA GLY A 5 37.62 -2.64 41.15
C GLY A 5 36.82 -3.60 40.27
N LYS A 6 37.00 -3.49 38.94
CA LYS A 6 36.63 -4.44 37.86
C LYS A 6 35.28 -4.24 37.14
N LEU A 7 35.35 -3.36 36.15
CA LEU A 7 34.62 -3.42 34.88
C LEU A 7 34.85 -4.80 34.23
N LYS A 8 33.80 -5.58 33.98
CA LYS A 8 33.85 -6.74 33.08
C LYS A 8 32.99 -6.42 31.86
N ALA A 9 33.61 -5.77 30.88
CA ALA A 9 33.13 -5.78 29.51
C ALA A 9 33.32 -7.21 28.98
N THR A 10 32.24 -7.97 28.84
CA THR A 10 32.26 -9.22 28.07
C THR A 10 31.59 -8.94 26.74
N LEU A 11 32.42 -8.55 25.78
CA LEU A 11 32.12 -8.59 24.35
C LEU A 11 32.04 -10.08 23.96
N MET A 12 30.84 -10.64 23.89
CA MET A 12 30.65 -12.01 23.41
C MET A 12 30.44 -11.97 21.90
N CYS A 13 31.56 -11.87 21.17
CA CYS A 13 31.61 -12.20 19.74
C CYS A 13 31.41 -13.72 19.59
N PHE A 14 30.20 -14.14 19.22
CA PHE A 14 29.96 -15.49 18.70
C PHE A 14 30.39 -15.52 17.23
N LEU A 15 31.65 -15.87 16.99
CA LEU A 15 32.11 -16.37 15.70
C LEU A 15 31.68 -17.83 15.58
N MET A 16 30.60 -18.10 14.85
CA MET A 16 30.35 -19.40 14.23
C MET A 16 30.68 -19.30 12.74
N VAL A 17 31.77 -19.97 12.36
CA VAL A 17 32.10 -20.40 10.99
C VAL A 17 31.96 -21.93 11.03
N GLY A 18 31.26 -22.64 10.16
CA GLY A 18 30.44 -22.28 9.01
C GLY A 18 29.75 -23.54 8.49
N THR A 19 28.61 -23.34 7.83
CA THR A 19 28.05 -24.25 6.83
C THR A 19 27.62 -23.38 5.65
N ALA A 20 27.97 -23.85 4.47
CA ALA A 20 27.89 -23.20 3.16
C ALA A 20 26.69 -22.24 2.94
N ALA A 21 27.04 -21.00 2.61
CA ALA A 21 26.51 -20.24 1.47
C ALA A 21 25.01 -20.40 1.14
N PHE A 22 24.17 -19.70 1.89
CA PHE A 22 22.99 -19.03 1.30
C PHE A 22 23.05 -17.54 1.65
N ALA A 23 24.18 -16.90 1.37
CA ALA A 23 24.11 -15.53 0.90
C ALA A 23 23.67 -15.60 -0.58
N GLN A 24 22.42 -16.00 -0.82
CA GLN A 24 21.74 -15.48 -2.00
C GLN A 24 21.47 -14.02 -1.67
N THR A 25 22.49 -13.18 -1.86
CA THR A 25 22.25 -11.88 -2.48
C THR A 25 21.40 -12.21 -3.70
N ALA A 26 20.08 -12.11 -3.56
CA ALA A 26 19.23 -11.90 -4.70
C ALA A 26 19.84 -10.65 -5.35
N GLU A 27 20.52 -10.82 -6.47
CA GLU A 27 20.84 -9.70 -7.34
C GLU A 27 19.49 -9.05 -7.62
N GLN A 28 19.25 -7.96 -6.91
CA GLN A 28 18.05 -7.18 -7.05
C GLN A 28 18.18 -6.57 -8.43
N LYS A 29 17.50 -7.19 -9.40
CA LYS A 29 17.58 -6.83 -10.79
C LYS A 29 17.18 -5.36 -10.91
N LYS A 30 18.16 -4.48 -11.09
CA LYS A 30 17.89 -3.08 -11.41
C LYS A 30 17.10 -3.07 -12.71
N VAL A 31 15.92 -2.46 -12.64
CA VAL A 31 15.08 -2.26 -13.81
C VAL A 31 15.58 -1.00 -14.50
N ASP A 32 16.01 -1.14 -15.74
CA ASP A 32 16.39 0.02 -16.55
C ASP A 32 15.11 0.76 -16.97
N VAL A 33 15.09 2.07 -16.73
CA VAL A 33 13.95 2.96 -16.98
C VAL A 33 14.52 4.28 -17.51
N SER A 34 14.15 4.63 -18.74
CA SER A 34 14.53 5.92 -19.34
C SER A 34 13.80 7.09 -18.69
N ASP A 35 14.30 8.32 -18.84
CA ASP A 35 13.62 9.51 -18.28
C ASP A 35 12.23 9.73 -18.91
N ASP A 36 12.08 9.50 -20.22
CA ASP A 36 10.79 9.62 -20.92
C ASP A 36 9.79 8.59 -20.41
N GLU A 37 10.24 7.34 -20.20
CA GLU A 37 9.41 6.29 -19.61
C GLU A 37 9.05 6.60 -18.16
N LEU A 38 10.01 7.10 -17.37
CA LEU A 38 9.77 7.48 -15.99
C LEU A 38 8.79 8.65 -15.87
N GLY A 39 8.77 9.56 -16.85
CA GLY A 39 7.76 10.62 -16.95
C GLY A 39 6.34 10.08 -17.12
N LYS A 40 6.15 9.09 -18.00
CA LYS A 40 4.85 8.40 -18.16
C LYS A 40 4.47 7.62 -16.90
N ILE A 41 5.43 6.98 -16.27
CA ILE A 41 5.22 6.27 -14.99
C ILE A 41 4.78 7.27 -13.90
N ALA A 42 5.40 8.46 -13.83
CA ALA A 42 5.02 9.51 -12.89
C ALA A 42 3.57 9.99 -13.12
N ALA A 43 3.17 10.21 -14.37
CA ALA A 43 1.79 10.55 -14.72
C ALA A 43 0.81 9.44 -14.33
N ALA A 44 1.15 8.18 -14.59
CA ALA A 44 0.34 7.03 -14.18
C ALA A 44 0.19 6.96 -12.64
N PHE A 45 1.27 7.20 -11.88
CA PHE A 45 1.20 7.28 -10.42
C PHE A 45 0.24 8.37 -9.93
N GLN A 46 0.25 9.55 -10.56
CA GLN A 46 -0.67 10.63 -10.23
C GLN A 46 -2.12 10.24 -10.54
N GLY A 47 -2.40 9.70 -11.73
CA GLY A 47 -3.74 9.26 -12.10
C GLY A 47 -4.28 8.19 -11.15
N VAL A 48 -3.46 7.20 -10.79
CA VAL A 48 -3.83 6.18 -9.79
C VAL A 48 -4.09 6.82 -8.41
N GLN A 49 -3.28 7.79 -8.00
CA GLN A 49 -3.48 8.51 -6.73
C GLN A 49 -4.81 9.29 -6.72
N GLU A 50 -5.16 9.96 -7.82
CA GLU A 50 -6.44 10.67 -7.96
C GLU A 50 -7.63 9.70 -7.87
N VAL A 51 -7.55 8.56 -8.57
CA VAL A 51 -8.59 7.52 -8.49
C VAL A 51 -8.72 6.98 -7.05
N ASN A 52 -7.62 6.79 -6.34
CA ASN A 52 -7.63 6.35 -4.93
C ASN A 52 -8.26 7.39 -3.99
N VAL A 53 -8.04 8.68 -4.22
CA VAL A 53 -8.68 9.75 -3.44
C VAL A 53 -10.19 9.75 -3.70
N LYS A 54 -10.59 9.68 -4.98
CA LYS A 54 -12.00 9.60 -5.37
C LYS A 54 -12.69 8.37 -4.78
N ALA A 55 -12.03 7.21 -4.78
CA ALA A 55 -12.54 5.99 -4.17
C ALA A 55 -12.81 6.14 -2.68
N GLN A 56 -11.87 6.76 -1.94
CA GLN A 56 -12.06 7.05 -0.51
C GLN A 56 -13.25 8.00 -0.26
N GLN A 57 -13.40 9.03 -1.09
CA GLN A 57 -14.52 9.98 -0.98
C GLN A 57 -15.87 9.31 -1.24
N GLU A 58 -15.99 8.50 -2.30
CA GLU A 58 -17.23 7.79 -2.62
C GLU A 58 -17.56 6.70 -1.59
N MET A 59 -16.54 6.08 -0.97
CA MET A 59 -16.74 5.15 0.14
C MET A 59 -17.37 5.86 1.34
N VAL A 60 -16.79 6.98 1.78
CA VAL A 60 -17.31 7.79 2.90
C VAL A 60 -18.74 8.24 2.62
N LYS A 61 -18.97 8.81 1.43
CA LYS A 61 -20.30 9.24 1.01
C LYS A 61 -21.31 8.10 0.99
N THR A 62 -20.93 6.92 0.50
CA THR A 62 -21.81 5.75 0.49
C THR A 62 -22.18 5.32 1.91
N VAL A 63 -21.25 5.37 2.86
CA VAL A 63 -21.55 5.04 4.27
C VAL A 63 -22.56 6.04 4.85
N GLU A 64 -22.29 7.34 4.68
CA GLU A 64 -23.13 8.42 5.22
C GLU A 64 -24.53 8.44 4.59
N GLU A 65 -24.65 8.30 3.27
CA GLU A 65 -25.93 8.30 2.54
C GLU A 65 -26.85 7.12 2.92
N ASN A 66 -26.28 6.03 3.44
CA ASN A 66 -27.05 4.88 3.92
C ASN A 66 -27.26 4.92 5.44
N GLY A 67 -26.98 6.06 6.08
CA GLY A 67 -27.38 6.36 7.46
C GLY A 67 -26.41 5.85 8.53
N PHE A 68 -25.15 5.63 8.19
CA PHE A 68 -24.11 5.31 9.16
C PHE A 68 -23.18 6.49 9.39
N GLU A 69 -22.81 6.67 10.66
CA GLU A 69 -21.56 7.33 11.01
C GLU A 69 -20.39 6.41 10.64
N ILE A 70 -19.28 7.00 10.19
CA ILE A 70 -18.10 6.24 9.72
C ILE A 70 -17.57 5.29 10.81
N ASP A 71 -17.48 5.74 12.05
CA ASP A 71 -16.98 4.93 13.16
C ASP A 71 -17.87 3.71 13.43
N ARG A 72 -19.20 3.89 13.34
CA ARG A 72 -20.16 2.79 13.55
C ARG A 72 -20.08 1.77 12.41
N PHE A 73 -19.97 2.23 11.17
CA PHE A 73 -19.74 1.33 10.03
C PHE A 73 -18.44 0.54 10.19
N ASN A 74 -17.35 1.19 10.61
CA ASN A 74 -16.06 0.54 10.82
C ASN A 74 -16.13 -0.54 11.90
N GLU A 75 -16.87 -0.30 12.99
CA GLU A 75 -17.10 -1.30 14.04
C GLU A 75 -17.81 -2.55 13.49
N LEU A 76 -18.90 -2.35 12.74
CA LEU A 76 -19.65 -3.43 12.10
C LEU A 76 -18.79 -4.19 11.08
N TYR A 77 -17.99 -3.46 10.30
CA TYR A 77 -17.07 -4.05 9.34
C TYR A 77 -16.02 -4.92 10.03
N GLN A 78 -15.34 -4.42 11.07
CA GLN A 78 -14.34 -5.18 11.81
C GLN A 78 -14.92 -6.45 12.46
N ALA A 79 -16.13 -6.36 12.99
CA ALA A 79 -16.85 -7.52 13.51
C ALA A 79 -17.15 -8.53 12.39
N SER A 80 -17.62 -8.07 11.23
CA SER A 80 -17.92 -8.96 10.09
C SER A 80 -16.71 -9.73 9.55
N GLN A 81 -15.49 -9.21 9.74
CA GLN A 81 -14.24 -9.88 9.37
C GLN A 81 -13.77 -10.92 10.40
N SER A 82 -14.39 -10.95 11.58
CA SER A 82 -13.96 -11.78 12.70
C SER A 82 -14.95 -12.95 12.90
N PRO A 83 -14.56 -14.21 12.63
CA PRO A 83 -15.46 -15.36 12.76
C PRO A 83 -16.04 -15.57 14.17
N GLU A 84 -15.35 -15.03 15.19
CA GLU A 84 -15.68 -15.19 16.60
C GLU A 84 -16.40 -13.99 17.20
N LYS A 85 -16.59 -12.90 16.43
CA LYS A 85 -17.25 -11.68 16.93
C LYS A 85 -18.48 -11.38 16.10
N GLU A 86 -19.64 -11.55 16.71
CA GLU A 86 -20.84 -10.89 16.22
C GLU A 86 -20.87 -9.45 16.74
N ALA A 87 -21.09 -8.48 15.85
CA ALA A 87 -21.40 -7.13 16.29
C ALA A 87 -22.75 -7.13 17.01
N ASP A 88 -22.83 -6.38 18.11
CA ASP A 88 -24.11 -6.01 18.70
C ASP A 88 -24.78 -4.97 17.79
N ALA A 89 -25.53 -5.48 16.81
CA ALA A 89 -26.17 -4.72 15.76
C ALA A 89 -27.64 -5.08 15.67
N SER A 90 -28.49 -4.05 15.57
CA SER A 90 -29.92 -4.21 15.32
C SER A 90 -30.18 -4.81 13.93
N THR A 91 -31.40 -5.31 13.71
CA THR A 91 -31.82 -5.83 12.39
C THR A 91 -31.70 -4.77 11.31
N ASP A 92 -32.10 -3.53 11.60
CA ASP A 92 -32.01 -2.39 10.67
C ASP A 92 -30.55 -2.06 10.30
N GLU A 93 -29.64 -2.06 11.28
CA GLU A 93 -28.21 -1.88 11.02
C GLU A 93 -27.64 -3.02 10.15
N LYS A 94 -28.02 -4.27 10.41
CA LYS A 94 -27.56 -5.41 9.60
C LYS A 94 -28.02 -5.29 8.14
N GLU A 95 -29.26 -4.87 7.91
CA GLU A 95 -29.81 -4.65 6.57
C GLU A 95 -29.08 -3.52 5.84
N LYS A 96 -28.97 -2.34 6.47
CA LYS A 96 -28.24 -1.19 5.89
C LYS A 96 -26.77 -1.51 5.63
N PHE A 97 -26.12 -2.21 6.56
CA PHE A 97 -24.73 -2.63 6.40
C PHE A 97 -24.57 -3.53 5.18
N GLY A 98 -25.47 -4.51 4.99
CA GLY A 98 -25.47 -5.35 3.79
C GLY A 98 -25.63 -4.55 2.49
N VAL A 99 -26.52 -3.54 2.47
CA VAL A 99 -26.68 -2.64 1.31
C VAL A 99 -25.39 -1.88 1.01
N VAL A 100 -24.76 -1.31 2.03
CA VAL A 100 -23.49 -0.58 1.89
C VAL A 100 -22.39 -1.52 1.37
N MET A 101 -22.27 -2.73 1.92
CA MET A 101 -21.28 -3.71 1.48
C MET A 101 -21.45 -4.13 0.02
N ASN A 102 -22.70 -4.28 -0.45
CA ASN A 102 -22.97 -4.57 -1.86
C ASN A 102 -22.58 -3.39 -2.76
N LYS A 103 -22.94 -2.16 -2.40
CA LYS A 103 -22.54 -0.95 -3.13
C LYS A 103 -21.02 -0.81 -3.19
N MET A 104 -20.31 -1.10 -2.10
CA MET A 104 -18.85 -1.08 -2.06
C MET A 104 -18.22 -2.10 -3.01
N GLN A 105 -18.79 -3.31 -3.11
CA GLN A 105 -18.32 -4.32 -4.08
C GLN A 105 -18.54 -3.86 -5.53
N GLU A 106 -19.69 -3.25 -5.85
CA GLU A 106 -19.96 -2.71 -7.17
C GLU A 106 -18.98 -1.58 -7.54
N MET A 107 -18.72 -0.67 -6.60
CA MET A 107 -17.74 0.41 -6.79
C MET A 107 -16.31 -0.10 -6.98
N GLN A 108 -15.92 -1.17 -6.29
CA GLN A 108 -14.56 -1.72 -6.34
C GLN A 108 -14.11 -2.04 -7.77
N SER A 109 -14.96 -2.72 -8.55
CA SER A 109 -14.64 -3.04 -9.94
C SER A 109 -14.51 -1.79 -10.82
N GLY A 110 -15.37 -0.79 -10.59
CA GLY A 110 -15.31 0.49 -11.30
C GLY A 110 -14.02 1.27 -11.02
N PHE A 111 -13.54 1.25 -9.77
CA PHE A 111 -12.27 1.90 -9.41
C PHE A 111 -11.06 1.11 -9.91
N GLN A 112 -11.10 -0.23 -9.89
CA GLN A 112 -10.06 -1.07 -10.51
C GLN A 112 -9.86 -0.70 -11.97
N LYS A 113 -10.96 -0.64 -12.74
CA LYS A 113 -10.89 -0.23 -14.14
C LYS A 113 -10.34 1.20 -14.32
N GLN A 114 -10.78 2.16 -13.49
CA GLN A 114 -10.26 3.53 -13.56
C GLN A 114 -8.74 3.60 -13.28
N MET A 115 -8.23 2.79 -12.35
CA MET A 115 -6.78 2.70 -12.11
C MET A 115 -6.04 2.07 -13.30
N GLU A 116 -6.60 1.01 -13.90
CA GLU A 116 -6.03 0.39 -15.10
C GLU A 116 -6.00 1.38 -16.29
N ASP A 117 -7.08 2.12 -16.49
CA ASP A 117 -7.19 3.15 -17.53
C ASP A 117 -6.17 4.28 -17.26
N ALA A 118 -5.99 4.71 -16.00
CA ALA A 118 -5.00 5.72 -15.62
C ALA A 118 -3.56 5.32 -15.94
N ILE A 119 -3.25 4.02 -15.95
CA ILE A 119 -1.92 3.51 -16.33
C ILE A 119 -1.81 3.36 -17.84
N THR A 120 -2.80 2.71 -18.45
CA THR A 120 -2.74 2.34 -19.87
C THR A 120 -2.87 3.53 -20.82
N ASN A 121 -3.58 4.59 -20.40
CA ASN A 121 -3.70 5.83 -21.18
C ASN A 121 -2.37 6.58 -21.31
N GLU A 122 -1.43 6.40 -20.38
CA GLU A 122 -0.06 6.94 -20.47
C GLU A 122 0.83 6.15 -21.45
N GLY A 123 0.29 5.09 -22.07
CA GLY A 123 0.99 4.23 -23.01
C GLY A 123 1.93 3.23 -22.35
N ILE A 124 1.65 2.84 -21.10
CA ILE A 124 2.40 1.84 -20.33
C ILE A 124 1.50 0.64 -20.06
N SER A 125 2.04 -0.58 -20.14
CA SER A 125 1.29 -1.78 -19.74
C SER A 125 1.23 -1.92 -18.23
N LEU A 126 0.19 -2.58 -17.71
CA LEU A 126 0.06 -2.85 -16.27
C LEU A 126 1.28 -3.61 -15.72
N ASP A 127 1.75 -4.63 -16.44
CA ASP A 127 2.93 -5.41 -16.05
C ASP A 127 4.17 -4.53 -15.93
N ARG A 128 4.37 -3.59 -16.88
CA ARG A 128 5.52 -2.71 -16.86
C ARG A 128 5.44 -1.69 -15.72
N TYR A 129 4.25 -1.14 -15.48
CA TYR A 129 4.02 -0.28 -14.33
C TYR A 129 4.31 -1.01 -13.01
N GLN A 130 3.85 -2.25 -12.86
CA GLN A 130 4.12 -3.09 -11.68
C GLN A 130 5.60 -3.42 -11.52
N GLU A 131 6.30 -3.78 -12.61
CA GLU A 131 7.74 -4.04 -12.59
C GLU A 131 8.52 -2.83 -12.07
N VAL A 132 8.23 -1.64 -12.60
CA VAL A 132 8.88 -0.40 -12.17
C VAL A 132 8.48 -0.05 -10.73
N ALA A 133 7.22 -0.23 -10.34
CA ALA A 133 6.75 -0.02 -8.97
C ALA A 133 7.44 -0.93 -7.95
N MET A 134 7.71 -2.19 -8.31
CA MET A 134 8.49 -3.10 -7.47
C MET A 134 9.96 -2.67 -7.36
N ALA A 135 10.57 -2.26 -8.48
CA ALA A 135 11.95 -1.75 -8.48
C ALA A 135 12.08 -0.49 -7.59
N LEU A 136 11.09 0.40 -7.63
CA LEU A 136 11.01 1.59 -6.80
C LEU A 136 11.01 1.29 -5.29
N GLN A 137 10.70 0.07 -4.83
CA GLN A 137 10.79 -0.25 -3.40
C GLN A 137 12.24 -0.26 -2.88
N THR A 138 13.20 -0.45 -3.77
CA THR A 138 14.56 -0.81 -3.39
C THR A 138 15.65 -0.10 -4.21
N ASP A 139 15.34 0.45 -5.37
CA ASP A 139 16.25 1.29 -6.16
C ASP A 139 16.15 2.77 -5.77
N THR A 140 17.06 3.21 -4.90
CA THR A 140 17.11 4.58 -4.39
C THR A 140 17.36 5.62 -5.50
N GLU A 141 18.11 5.28 -6.54
CA GLU A 141 18.37 6.20 -7.65
C GLU A 141 17.11 6.44 -8.47
N LEU A 142 16.37 5.36 -8.76
CA LEU A 142 15.08 5.43 -9.43
C LEU A 142 14.05 6.21 -8.61
N GLN A 143 14.02 6.00 -7.28
CA GLN A 143 13.17 6.78 -6.37
C GLN A 143 13.47 8.28 -6.45
N GLN A 144 14.74 8.68 -6.43
CA GLN A 144 15.14 10.09 -6.50
C GLN A 144 14.74 10.72 -7.83
N ARG A 145 14.94 10.00 -8.95
CA ARG A 145 14.52 10.47 -10.28
C ARG A 145 13.01 10.66 -10.36
N LEU A 146 12.23 9.72 -9.82
CA LEU A 146 10.77 9.84 -9.77
C LEU A 146 10.32 11.03 -8.92
N GLN A 147 10.91 11.20 -7.73
CA GLN A 147 10.62 12.34 -6.85
C GLN A 147 10.90 13.68 -7.53
N ALA A 148 12.01 13.78 -8.26
CA ALA A 148 12.37 14.99 -9.00
C ALA A 148 11.35 15.34 -10.10
N LEU A 149 10.77 14.34 -10.76
CA LEU A 149 9.70 14.54 -11.76
C LEU A 149 8.40 14.99 -11.09
N LEU A 150 7.98 14.31 -10.03
CA LEU A 150 6.75 14.64 -9.31
C LEU A 150 6.80 16.04 -8.68
N ALA A 151 7.98 16.50 -8.23
CA ALA A 151 8.16 17.84 -7.68
C ALA A 151 8.09 18.96 -8.74
N GLN A 152 8.37 18.66 -10.01
CA GLN A 152 8.28 19.64 -11.12
C GLN A 152 6.85 19.82 -11.64
N GLN A 153 5.97 18.86 -11.36
CA GLN A 153 4.58 18.86 -11.81
C GLN A 153 3.61 19.50 -10.79
N GLN A 154 4.12 19.90 -9.62
CA GLN A 154 3.40 20.67 -8.59
C GLN A 154 3.62 22.18 -8.76
#